data_AF-B7Z5I3-F1
#
_entry.id   AF-B7Z5I3-F1
#
_cell.length_a   1.000
_cell.length_b   1.000
_cell.length_c   1.000
_cell.angle_alpha   90.00
_cell.angle_beta   90.00
_cell.angle_gamma   90.00
#
_symmetry.space_group_name_H-M   'P 1'
#
loop_
_entity.id
_entity.type
_entity.pdbx_description
1 polymer ?
#
loop_
_entity_poly.entity_id
_entity_poly.type
_entity_poly.pdbx_seq_one_letter_code
_entity_poly.pdbx_strand_id
1 'polypeptide(L)'
;MATLVMQSMAFLQSSFPVPGSQLYVNGDLRLQQKQPLSCGGLDARYNISVINGTSPFAYDYDLTHIVAAYQERNVTTVLNDPNPIWLVGRAADAPFVINAIIRYPVEVISYQPGFWEMVKFAWVQYVSILLIFLWVFERIKIFVFQNQVVTTIPVTVTPRGDLCKEHLS
;
A
#
# COMPACT_ATOMS: atom_id res chain seq x y z
N MET A 1 11.23 -5.97 -6.21
CA MET A 1 9.97 -6.73 -6.38
C MET A 1 9.56 -7.26 -5.02
N ALA A 2 8.31 -7.05 -4.61
CA ALA A 2 7.75 -7.62 -3.38
C ALA A 2 7.09 -8.96 -3.72
N THR A 3 7.33 -9.97 -2.90
CA THR A 3 6.78 -11.33 -3.06
C THR A 3 6.09 -11.73 -1.76
N LEU A 4 4.88 -12.24 -1.84
CA LEU A 4 4.10 -12.68 -0.68
C LEU A 4 3.93 -14.19 -0.75
N VAL A 5 4.27 -14.89 0.33
CA VAL A 5 4.02 -16.31 0.50
C VAL A 5 3.23 -16.50 1.80
N MET A 6 2.06 -17.10 1.70
CA MET A 6 1.19 -17.32 2.84
C MET A 6 0.32 -18.55 2.69
N GLN A 7 -0.13 -19.08 3.83
CA GLN A 7 -1.22 -20.04 3.85
C GLN A 7 -2.57 -19.31 3.92
N SER A 8 -3.43 -19.72 3.00
CA SER A 8 -4.75 -19.13 2.77
C SER A 8 -5.84 -20.00 3.38
N MET A 9 -6.94 -19.39 3.78
CA MET A 9 -8.15 -20.06 4.20
C MET A 9 -9.33 -19.53 3.39
N ALA A 10 -10.24 -20.42 3.03
CA ALA A 10 -11.54 -20.07 2.49
C ALA A 10 -12.60 -20.63 3.45
N PHE A 11 -13.53 -19.78 3.85
CA PHE A 11 -14.68 -20.17 4.66
C PHE A 11 -15.93 -20.23 3.77
N LEU A 12 -16.64 -21.35 3.83
CA LEU A 12 -17.90 -21.54 3.12
C LEU A 12 -18.95 -22.11 4.05
N GLN A 13 -20.10 -21.44 4.10
CA GLN A 13 -21.25 -21.87 4.86
C GLN A 13 -22.47 -21.87 3.94
N SER A 14 -23.18 -22.99 3.92
CA SER A 14 -24.44 -23.13 3.20
C SER A 14 -25.40 -23.99 4.00
N SER A 15 -26.63 -23.54 4.16
CA SER A 15 -27.69 -24.28 4.84
C SER A 15 -28.92 -24.36 3.94
N PHE A 16 -29.47 -25.57 3.78
CA PHE A 16 -30.66 -25.81 2.98
C PHE A 16 -31.63 -26.70 3.77
N PRO A 17 -32.95 -26.44 3.71
CA PRO A 17 -33.95 -27.17 4.49
C PRO A 17 -34.27 -28.55 3.91
N VAL A 18 -33.74 -28.89 2.73
CA VAL A 18 -34.01 -30.14 2.01
C VAL A 18 -32.78 -31.05 2.00
N PRO A 19 -32.95 -32.38 2.10
CA PRO A 19 -31.83 -33.32 2.06
C PRO A 19 -31.14 -33.24 0.69
N GLY A 20 -29.85 -32.90 0.72
CA GLY A 20 -29.01 -32.76 -0.46
C GLY A 20 -28.29 -34.05 -0.82
N SER A 21 -28.05 -34.22 -2.10
CA SER A 21 -27.11 -35.21 -2.65
C SER A 21 -25.74 -34.59 -2.89
N GLN A 22 -25.70 -33.32 -3.32
CA GLN A 22 -24.46 -32.67 -3.72
C GLN A 22 -24.50 -31.16 -3.43
N LEU A 23 -23.35 -30.62 -3.03
CA LEU A 23 -23.09 -29.19 -2.93
C LEU A 23 -22.10 -28.80 -4.03
N TYR A 24 -22.52 -27.92 -4.94
CA TYR A 24 -21.64 -27.36 -5.95
C TYR A 24 -21.31 -25.90 -5.62
N VAL A 25 -20.03 -25.56 -5.61
CA VAL A 25 -19.55 -24.21 -5.32
C VAL A 25 -18.60 -23.80 -6.42
N ASN A 26 -18.78 -22.59 -6.92
CA ASN A 26 -17.82 -21.93 -7.81
C ASN A 26 -17.59 -20.52 -7.27
N GLY A 27 -16.33 -20.17 -7.03
CA GLY A 27 -15.97 -18.87 -6.47
C GLY A 27 -14.53 -18.49 -6.76
N ASP A 28 -14.27 -17.20 -6.64
CA ASP A 28 -12.94 -16.61 -6.82
C ASP A 28 -12.30 -16.40 -5.44
N LEU A 29 -11.06 -16.86 -5.25
CA LEU A 29 -10.29 -16.55 -4.06
C LEU A 29 -9.69 -15.15 -4.19
N ARG A 30 -10.16 -14.22 -3.37
CA ARG A 30 -9.75 -12.82 -3.38
C ARG A 30 -8.87 -12.48 -2.18
N LEU A 31 -7.83 -11.71 -2.37
CA LEU A 31 -6.92 -11.21 -1.35
C LEU A 31 -7.51 -9.96 -0.72
N GLN A 32 -7.62 -9.96 0.61
CA GLN A 32 -7.96 -8.79 1.39
C GLN A 32 -6.74 -8.33 2.17
N GLN A 33 -6.34 -7.08 1.93
CA GLN A 33 -5.21 -6.45 2.58
C GLN A 33 -5.70 -5.31 3.46
N LYS A 34 -5.53 -5.44 4.78
CA LYS A 34 -5.71 -4.36 5.76
C LYS A 34 -4.48 -3.46 5.86
N GLN A 35 -3.31 -4.01 5.57
CA GLN A 35 -2.04 -3.30 5.56
C GLN A 35 -1.33 -3.51 4.21
N PRO A 36 -0.72 -2.47 3.63
CA PRO A 36 0.12 -2.63 2.44
C PRO A 36 1.34 -3.51 2.75
N LEU A 37 1.81 -4.24 1.75
CA LEU A 37 3.04 -5.01 1.84
C LEU A 37 4.27 -4.09 1.95
N SER A 38 5.33 -4.53 2.61
CA SER A 38 6.57 -3.75 2.67
C SER A 38 7.24 -3.61 1.30
N CYS A 39 8.03 -2.54 1.09
CA CYS A 39 8.80 -2.37 -0.13
C CYS A 39 9.85 -3.48 -0.29
N GLY A 40 9.61 -4.39 -1.22
CA GLY A 40 10.57 -5.39 -1.65
C GLY A 40 10.78 -6.54 -0.66
N GLY A 41 11.40 -7.60 -1.18
CA GLY A 41 11.71 -8.81 -0.42
C GLY A 41 10.58 -9.85 -0.43
N LEU A 42 10.77 -10.87 0.38
CA LEU A 42 9.82 -11.96 0.59
C LEU A 42 9.10 -11.75 1.93
N ASP A 43 7.80 -11.51 1.87
CA ASP A 43 6.93 -11.55 3.05
C ASP A 43 6.40 -12.97 3.21
N ALA A 44 6.95 -13.69 4.19
CA ALA A 44 6.55 -15.05 4.55
C ALA A 44 5.91 -15.13 5.95
N ARG A 45 5.49 -14.00 6.54
CA ARG A 45 4.96 -13.94 7.92
C ARG A 45 3.78 -14.86 8.15
N TYR A 46 2.96 -15.06 7.12
CA TYR A 46 1.77 -15.92 7.16
C TYR A 46 1.98 -17.28 6.47
N ASN A 47 3.23 -17.69 6.22
CA ASN A 47 3.58 -19.02 5.71
C ASN A 47 3.61 -20.06 6.84
N ILE A 48 2.54 -20.10 7.64
CA ILE A 48 2.34 -21.03 8.74
C ILE A 48 0.97 -21.67 8.61
N SER A 49 0.82 -22.91 9.07
CA SER A 49 -0.46 -23.61 9.05
C SER A 49 -1.55 -22.81 9.74
N VAL A 50 -2.69 -22.58 9.06
CA VAL A 50 -3.81 -21.86 9.67
C VAL A 50 -4.37 -22.64 10.86
N ILE A 51 -4.34 -23.97 10.79
CA ILE A 51 -4.72 -24.87 11.87
C ILE A 51 -3.43 -25.51 12.42
N ASN A 52 -3.21 -25.42 13.73
CA ASN A 52 -2.05 -26.01 14.37
C ASN A 52 -2.30 -27.50 14.68
N GLY A 53 -2.06 -28.37 13.70
CA GLY A 53 -2.24 -29.82 13.85
C GLY A 53 -1.29 -30.51 14.85
N THR A 54 -0.32 -29.79 15.40
CA THR A 54 0.59 -30.30 16.45
C THR A 54 0.16 -29.92 17.86
N SER A 55 -0.87 -29.08 18.00
CA SER A 55 -1.32 -28.66 19.32
C SER A 55 -2.03 -29.81 20.05
N PRO A 56 -1.73 -30.02 21.35
CA PRO A 56 -2.47 -30.95 22.19
C PRO A 56 -3.78 -30.37 22.75
N PHE A 57 -4.05 -29.07 22.55
CA PHE A 57 -5.21 -28.40 23.15
C PHE A 57 -6.41 -28.41 22.20
N ALA A 58 -7.57 -28.86 22.67
CA ALA A 58 -8.81 -28.85 21.90
C ALA A 58 -9.25 -27.43 21.47
N TYR A 59 -8.88 -26.42 22.26
CA TYR A 59 -9.16 -25.01 21.98
C TYR A 59 -8.57 -24.54 20.64
N ASP A 60 -7.40 -25.06 20.25
CA ASP A 60 -6.74 -24.68 18.99
C ASP A 60 -7.41 -25.28 17.74
N TYR A 61 -8.35 -26.21 17.94
CA TYR A 61 -9.17 -26.82 16.90
C TYR A 61 -10.60 -26.25 16.86
N ASP A 62 -10.94 -25.32 17.75
CA ASP A 62 -12.25 -24.69 17.70
C ASP A 62 -12.37 -23.79 16.47
N LEU A 63 -13.43 -23.99 15.69
CA LEU A 63 -13.66 -23.27 14.44
C LEU A 63 -13.80 -21.77 14.70
N THR A 64 -14.43 -21.38 15.81
CA THR A 64 -14.63 -19.96 16.14
C THR A 64 -13.28 -19.27 16.37
N HIS A 65 -12.40 -19.92 17.12
CA HIS A 65 -11.05 -19.42 17.36
C HIS A 65 -10.25 -19.36 16.06
N ILE A 66 -10.26 -20.43 15.26
CA ILE A 66 -9.51 -20.50 14.01
C ILE A 66 -9.91 -19.37 13.06
N VAL A 67 -11.21 -19.16 12.88
CA VAL A 67 -11.74 -18.12 11.99
C VAL A 67 -11.41 -16.73 12.54
N ALA A 68 -11.57 -16.49 13.84
CA ALA A 68 -11.24 -15.21 14.46
C ALA A 68 -9.74 -14.88 14.30
N ALA A 69 -8.86 -15.83 14.63
CA ALA A 69 -7.41 -15.68 14.51
C ALA A 69 -6.96 -15.46 13.04
N TYR A 70 -7.66 -16.06 12.08
CA TYR A 70 -7.41 -15.79 10.66
C TYR A 70 -7.84 -14.38 10.26
N GLN A 71 -9.02 -13.93 10.70
CA GLN A 71 -9.57 -12.61 10.38
C GLN A 71 -8.78 -11.45 11.02
N GLU A 72 -8.09 -11.68 12.13
CA GLU A 72 -7.20 -10.69 12.78
C GLU A 72 -5.95 -10.38 11.96
N ARG A 73 -5.57 -11.23 10.99
CA ARG A 73 -4.39 -11.00 10.14
C ARG A 73 -4.56 -9.74 9.28
N ASN A 74 -3.42 -9.12 8.95
CA ASN A 74 -3.39 -7.94 8.08
C ASN A 74 -3.55 -8.29 6.60
N VAL A 75 -3.27 -9.54 6.24
CA VAL A 75 -3.43 -10.07 4.89
C VAL A 75 -4.16 -11.40 4.99
N THR A 76 -5.32 -11.49 4.35
CA THR A 76 -6.19 -12.66 4.35
C THR A 76 -6.70 -12.94 2.94
N THR A 77 -7.22 -14.13 2.72
CA THR A 77 -8.01 -14.45 1.53
C THR A 77 -9.45 -14.70 1.91
N VAL A 78 -10.37 -14.33 1.03
CA VAL A 78 -11.79 -14.59 1.17
C VAL A 78 -12.29 -15.20 -0.13
N LEU A 79 -13.13 -16.23 -0.02
CA LEU A 79 -13.81 -16.78 -1.17
C LEU A 79 -14.96 -15.83 -1.53
N ASN A 80 -14.81 -15.13 -2.65
CA ASN A 80 -15.81 -14.19 -3.14
C ASN A 80 -16.77 -14.86 -4.12
N ASP A 81 -18.03 -14.45 -4.08
CA ASP A 81 -19.12 -14.96 -4.89
C ASP A 81 -19.27 -16.49 -4.90
N PRO A 82 -19.13 -17.21 -3.75
CA PRO A 82 -19.52 -18.60 -3.71
C PRO A 82 -21.04 -18.62 -3.88
N ASN A 83 -21.52 -18.98 -5.07
CA ASN A 83 -22.93 -19.24 -5.30
C ASN A 83 -23.15 -20.74 -5.09
N PRO A 84 -23.42 -21.21 -3.85
CA PRO A 84 -23.60 -22.64 -3.60
C PRO A 84 -24.90 -23.11 -4.26
N ILE A 85 -24.79 -24.09 -5.14
CA ILE A 85 -25.92 -24.79 -5.74
C ILE A 85 -26.13 -26.09 -4.97
N TRP A 86 -27.35 -26.26 -4.44
CA TRP A 86 -27.77 -27.45 -3.73
C TRP A 86 -28.54 -28.39 -4.64
N LEU A 87 -28.03 -29.60 -4.81
CA LEU A 87 -28.64 -30.63 -5.65
C LEU A 87 -29.32 -31.67 -4.76
N VAL A 88 -30.57 -31.99 -5.09
CA VAL A 88 -31.41 -32.97 -4.39
C VAL A 88 -31.53 -34.27 -5.20
N GLY A 89 -32.12 -35.31 -4.63
CA GLY A 89 -32.34 -36.59 -5.32
C GLY A 89 -31.33 -37.69 -4.99
N ARG A 90 -30.90 -37.75 -3.72
CA ARG A 90 -29.94 -38.74 -3.21
C ARG A 90 -30.60 -40.12 -3.06
N ALA A 91 -29.96 -41.18 -3.57
CA ALA A 91 -30.30 -42.56 -3.22
C ALA A 91 -29.78 -42.90 -1.81
N ALA A 92 -30.47 -43.79 -1.07
CA ALA A 92 -30.20 -44.04 0.35
C ALA A 92 -28.73 -44.37 0.69
N ASP A 93 -28.03 -45.08 -0.21
CA ASP A 93 -26.64 -45.52 -0.01
C ASP A 93 -25.58 -44.66 -0.72
N ALA A 94 -25.97 -43.63 -1.48
CA ALA A 94 -25.01 -42.79 -2.20
C ALA A 94 -24.31 -41.80 -1.24
N PRO A 95 -22.99 -41.52 -1.35
CA PRO A 95 -22.33 -40.52 -0.51
C PRO A 95 -22.76 -39.09 -0.87
N PHE A 96 -22.62 -38.16 0.09
CA PHE A 96 -22.78 -36.73 -0.18
C PHE A 96 -21.53 -36.19 -0.88
N VAL A 97 -21.68 -35.52 -2.02
CA VAL A 97 -20.55 -35.04 -2.84
C VAL A 97 -20.41 -33.53 -2.70
N ILE A 98 -19.21 -33.05 -2.41
CA ILE A 98 -18.87 -31.63 -2.43
C ILE A 98 -17.99 -31.37 -3.66
N ASN A 99 -18.48 -30.57 -4.60
CA ASN A 99 -17.72 -30.14 -5.76
C ASN A 99 -17.45 -28.64 -5.64
N ALA A 100 -16.20 -28.26 -5.39
CA ALA A 100 -15.80 -26.87 -5.22
C ALA A 100 -14.74 -26.49 -6.27
N ILE A 101 -15.02 -25.43 -7.03
CA ILE A 101 -14.11 -24.83 -7.99
C ILE A 101 -13.67 -23.49 -7.41
N ILE A 102 -12.38 -23.38 -7.10
CA ILE A 102 -11.75 -22.17 -6.57
C ILE A 102 -10.84 -21.60 -7.65
N ARG A 103 -11.08 -20.36 -8.06
CA ARG A 103 -10.30 -19.66 -9.07
C ARG A 103 -9.37 -18.65 -8.40
N TYR A 104 -8.20 -18.43 -8.99
CA TYR A 104 -7.20 -17.48 -8.52
C TYR A 104 -7.07 -16.34 -9.54
N PRO A 105 -7.93 -15.31 -9.46
CA PRO A 105 -7.87 -14.16 -10.36
C PRO A 105 -6.65 -13.29 -10.06
N VAL A 106 -6.26 -12.47 -11.04
CA VAL A 106 -5.23 -11.43 -10.85
C VAL A 106 -5.80 -10.31 -10.00
N GLU A 107 -5.04 -9.87 -9.00
CA GLU A 107 -5.46 -8.83 -8.07
C GLU A 107 -4.43 -7.72 -7.91
N VAL A 108 -4.92 -6.54 -7.58
CA VAL A 108 -4.10 -5.36 -7.33
C VAL A 108 -3.64 -5.39 -5.88
N ILE A 109 -2.33 -5.50 -5.68
CA ILE A 109 -1.70 -5.55 -4.36
C ILE A 109 -1.13 -4.18 -4.01
N SER A 110 -1.47 -3.68 -2.82
CA SER A 110 -0.90 -2.46 -2.27
C SER A 110 0.45 -2.74 -1.61
N TYR A 111 1.43 -1.89 -1.86
CA TYR A 111 2.72 -1.92 -1.18
C TYR A 111 3.10 -0.53 -0.69
N GLN A 112 3.86 -0.49 0.40
CA GLN A 112 4.43 0.73 0.94
C GLN A 112 5.66 1.10 0.12
N PRO A 113 5.76 2.32 -0.44
CA PRO A 113 6.91 2.72 -1.23
C PRO A 113 8.16 2.83 -0.37
N GLY A 114 9.32 2.46 -0.94
CA GLY A 114 10.61 2.57 -0.25
C GLY A 114 11.14 4.00 -0.24
N PHE A 115 12.20 4.25 0.54
CA PHE A 115 12.84 5.58 0.64
C PHE A 115 13.19 6.15 -0.74
N TRP A 116 13.88 5.37 -1.58
CA TRP A 116 14.29 5.82 -2.92
C TRP A 116 13.12 6.11 -3.86
N GLU A 117 12.03 5.36 -3.73
CA GLU A 117 10.82 5.59 -4.49
C GLU A 117 10.11 6.87 -4.02
N MET A 118 10.05 7.11 -2.71
CA MET A 118 9.56 8.37 -2.14
C MET A 118 10.40 9.56 -2.61
N VAL A 119 11.74 9.47 -2.58
CA VAL A 119 12.65 10.52 -3.06
C VAL A 119 12.38 10.85 -4.53
N LYS A 120 12.12 9.83 -5.37
CA LYS A 120 11.77 9.99 -6.79
C LYS A 120 10.46 10.77 -7.00
N PHE A 121 9.51 10.76 -6.07
CA PHE A 121 8.31 11.59 -6.18
C PHE A 121 8.48 12.95 -5.49
N ALA A 122 9.20 12.97 -4.37
CA ALA A 122 9.44 14.18 -3.59
C ALA A 122 10.27 15.23 -4.35
N TRP A 123 11.25 14.82 -5.17
CA TRP A 123 12.08 15.81 -5.89
C TRP A 123 11.26 16.66 -6.87
N VAL A 124 10.27 16.08 -7.56
CA VAL A 124 9.40 16.82 -8.50
C VAL A 124 8.57 17.85 -7.74
N GLN A 125 8.00 17.45 -6.60
CA GLN A 125 7.24 18.36 -5.72
C GLN A 125 8.13 19.48 -5.18
N TYR A 126 9.34 19.14 -4.71
CA TYR A 126 10.29 20.11 -4.18
C TYR A 126 10.70 21.14 -5.23
N VAL A 127 11.07 20.70 -6.44
CA VAL A 127 11.42 21.60 -7.55
C VAL A 127 10.25 22.50 -7.93
N SER A 128 9.02 21.97 -7.93
CA SER A 128 7.82 22.75 -8.26
C SER A 128 7.59 23.92 -7.28
N ILE A 129 7.78 23.67 -5.99
CA ILE A 129 7.65 24.70 -4.94
C ILE A 129 8.84 25.67 -4.98
N LEU A 130 10.05 25.15 -5.20
CA LEU A 130 11.28 25.94 -5.23
C LEU A 130 11.23 27.03 -6.31
N LEU A 131 10.73 26.71 -7.51
CA LEU A 131 10.65 27.69 -8.60
C LEU A 131 9.73 28.87 -8.27
N ILE A 132 8.57 28.62 -7.66
CA ILE A 132 7.66 29.67 -7.21
C ILE A 132 8.34 30.52 -6.13
N PHE A 133 9.02 29.87 -5.18
CA PHE A 133 9.71 30.55 -4.09
C PHE A 133 10.81 31.48 -4.62
N LEU A 134 11.64 31.01 -5.55
CA LEU A 134 12.67 31.82 -6.21
C LEU A 134 12.06 33.02 -6.95
N TRP A 135 10.98 32.81 -7.70
CA TRP A 135 10.29 33.87 -8.43
C TRP A 135 9.74 34.96 -7.48
N VAL A 136 9.12 34.56 -6.36
CA VAL A 136 8.64 35.49 -5.34
C VAL A 136 9.80 36.25 -4.68
N PHE A 137 10.86 35.54 -4.28
CA PHE A 137 12.03 36.16 -3.64
C PHE A 137 12.74 37.15 -4.55
N GLU A 138 12.83 36.85 -5.85
CA GLU A 138 13.39 37.78 -6.83
C GLU A 138 12.56 39.07 -6.90
N ARG A 139 11.22 38.95 -6.90
CA ARG A 139 10.32 40.12 -6.86
C ARG A 139 10.46 40.93 -5.58
N ILE A 140 10.55 40.26 -4.43
CA ILE A 140 10.75 40.94 -3.14
C ILE A 140 12.11 41.65 -3.12
N LYS A 141 13.19 41.00 -3.57
CA LYS A 141 14.52 41.62 -3.64
C LYS A 141 14.51 42.87 -4.51
N ILE A 142 13.97 42.80 -5.73
CA ILE A 142 13.85 43.95 -6.63
C ILE A 142 13.10 45.09 -5.92
N PHE A 143 11.97 44.78 -5.28
CA PHE A 143 11.19 45.75 -4.53
C PHE A 143 11.98 46.40 -3.38
N VAL A 144 12.71 45.61 -2.59
CA VAL A 144 13.52 46.11 -1.45
C VAL A 144 14.66 47.01 -1.92
N PHE A 145 15.36 46.64 -3.00
CA PHE A 145 16.46 47.43 -3.54
C PHE A 145 16.00 48.70 -4.27
N GLN A 146 14.87 48.64 -5.00
CA GLN A 146 14.31 49.83 -5.67
C GLN A 146 13.75 50.86 -4.68
N ASN A 147 13.09 50.41 -3.61
CA ASN A 147 12.48 51.30 -2.63
C ASN A 147 13.43 51.69 -1.47
N GLN A 148 14.71 51.29 -1.53
CA GLN A 148 15.72 51.58 -0.50
C GLN A 148 15.25 51.29 0.94
N VAL A 149 14.48 50.22 1.12
CA VAL A 149 13.94 49.84 2.45
C VAL A 149 15.06 49.40 3.40
N VAL A 150 16.22 49.04 2.85
CA VAL A 150 17.46 48.74 3.57
C VAL A 150 18.53 49.75 3.14
N THR A 151 19.28 50.28 4.10
CA THR A 151 20.40 51.20 3.86
C THR A 151 21.43 50.58 2.93
N THR A 152 21.43 51.02 1.67
CA THR A 152 22.41 50.62 0.67
C THR A 152 23.40 51.77 0.48
N ILE A 153 24.69 51.47 0.55
CA ILE A 153 25.77 52.44 0.27
C ILE A 153 26.10 52.32 -1.22
N PRO A 154 25.79 53.33 -2.06
CA PRO A 154 26.20 53.28 -3.46
C PRO A 154 27.72 53.40 -3.55
N VAL A 155 28.39 52.39 -4.10
CA VAL A 155 29.81 52.49 -4.46
C VAL A 155 29.92 53.46 -5.62
N THR A 156 30.30 54.69 -5.31
CA THR A 156 30.64 55.70 -6.31
C THR A 156 32.00 55.33 -6.88
N VAL A 157 32.04 54.82 -8.12
CA VAL A 157 33.30 54.66 -8.85
C VAL A 157 33.79 56.06 -9.17
N THR A 158 34.73 56.57 -8.37
CA THR A 158 35.39 57.85 -8.61
C THR A 158 36.23 57.73 -9.89
N PRO A 159 36.07 58.62 -10.89
CA PRO A 159 37.00 58.70 -12.00
C PRO A 159 38.33 59.21 -11.45
N ARG A 160 39.37 58.38 -11.57
CA ARG A 160 40.75 58.72 -11.20
C ARG A 160 41.33 59.65 -12.27
N GLY A 161 41.26 60.95 -12.02
CA GLY A 161 41.94 61.94 -12.84
C GLY A 161 41.60 63.34 -12.38
N ASP A 162 42.34 63.83 -11.39
CA ASP A 162 42.67 65.26 -11.19
C ASP A 162 43.41 65.41 -9.85
N LEU A 163 44.67 64.98 -9.84
CA LEU A 163 45.59 65.29 -8.74
C LEU A 163 47.03 65.37 -9.25
N CYS A 164 47.27 66.31 -10.18
CA CYS A 164 48.59 66.85 -10.42
C CYS A 164 48.50 68.37 -10.18
N LYS A 165 48.68 68.78 -8.92
CA LYS A 165 48.87 70.18 -8.56
C LYS A 165 50.28 70.57 -8.97
N GLU A 166 50.37 71.55 -9.87
CA GLU A 166 51.61 72.26 -10.17
C GLU A 166 52.14 72.94 -8.91
N HIS A 167 53.41 72.66 -8.59
CA HIS A 167 54.23 73.49 -7.73
C HIS A 167 54.93 74.52 -8.61
N LEU A 168 54.58 75.80 -8.47
CA LEU A 168 55.36 76.90 -9.03
C LEU A 168 55.46 78.06 -8.03
N SER A 169 56.72 78.25 -7.62
CA SER A 169 57.42 79.39 -7.02
C SER A 169 57.08 79.88 -5.61
#